data_AF-A0A756L8M2-F1
#
_entry.id   AF-A0A756L8M2-F1
#
_cell.length_a   1.000
_cell.length_b   1.000
_cell.length_c   1.000
_cell.angle_alpha   90.00
_cell.angle_beta   90.00
_cell.angle_gamma   90.00
#
_symmetry.space_group_name_H-M   'P 1'
#
loop_
_entity.id
_entity.type
_entity.pdbx_description
1 polymer ?
#
loop_
_entity_poly.entity_id
_entity_poly.type
_entity_poly.pdbx_seq_one_letter_code
_entity_poly.pdbx_strand_id
1 'polypeptide(L)'
;MEITKERLLEIANLSDRLLSDGRIISPDAYESVTSIEITTMARMLSGYLERENKNQMGSNVDMYEILDGWGAWVAAGNSSIDWKQVADKYRGIVPHGKKLRHQCSNDEGRIIDTCMLRLKQYRTDDYELIIAHFVIGISLRAIAKKEKCSDGTSRKKLQSAMGFLDGIHSMIPF
;
A
#
# COMPACT_ATOMS: atom_id res chain seq x y z
N MET A 1 6.40 27.79 -27.09
CA MET A 1 7.55 28.39 -26.40
C MET A 1 8.71 27.42 -26.60
N GLU A 2 9.63 27.73 -27.51
CA GLU A 2 10.79 26.88 -27.78
C GLU A 2 11.72 26.91 -26.55
N ILE A 3 12.05 25.73 -26.02
CA ILE A 3 13.00 25.61 -24.92
C ILE A 3 14.40 25.86 -25.49
N THR A 4 15.11 26.84 -24.96
CA THR A 4 16.44 27.22 -25.48
C THR A 4 17.49 26.15 -25.15
N LYS A 5 18.56 26.08 -25.94
CA LYS A 5 19.62 25.06 -25.77
C LYS A 5 20.26 25.11 -24.38
N GLU A 6 20.36 26.30 -23.79
CA GLU A 6 20.91 26.49 -22.45
C GLU A 6 20.01 25.87 -21.38
N ARG A 7 18.68 26.00 -21.52
CA ARG A 7 17.70 25.37 -20.63
C ARG A 7 17.72 23.85 -20.72
N LEU A 8 17.92 23.31 -21.92
CA LEU A 8 18.02 21.87 -22.15
C LEU A 8 19.30 21.29 -21.52
N LEU A 9 20.43 22.01 -21.63
CA LEU A 9 21.69 21.63 -21.02
C LEU A 9 21.63 21.69 -19.48
N GLU A 10 20.92 22.69 -18.93
CA GLU A 10 20.67 22.83 -17.49
C GLU A 10 19.88 21.63 -16.95
N ILE A 11 18.82 21.21 -17.64
CA ILE A 11 18.00 20.04 -17.27
C ILE A 11 18.81 18.74 -17.36
N ALA A 12 19.60 18.55 -18.42
CA ALA A 12 20.43 17.36 -18.60
C ALA A 12 21.49 17.23 -17.49
N ASN A 13 22.18 18.32 -17.15
CA ASN A 13 23.16 18.34 -16.07
C ASN A 13 22.54 18.11 -14.69
N LEU A 14 21.32 18.61 -14.44
CA LEU A 14 20.58 18.33 -13.21
C LEU A 14 20.19 16.86 -13.10
N SER A 15 19.78 16.24 -14.22
CA SER A 15 19.47 14.81 -14.26
C SER A 15 20.69 13.92 -14.04
N ASP A 16 21.84 14.28 -14.61
CA ASP A 16 23.05 13.45 -14.51
C ASP A 16 23.70 13.55 -13.12
N ARG A 17 23.58 14.73 -12.47
CA ARG A 17 23.88 14.91 -11.04
C ARG A 17 22.99 14.09 -10.10
N LEU A 18 21.78 13.71 -10.54
CA LEU A 18 20.88 12.85 -9.78
C LEU A 18 21.16 11.36 -10.01
N LEU A 19 21.77 11.00 -11.15
CA LEU A 19 22.04 9.61 -11.55
C LEU A 19 23.49 9.17 -11.35
N SER A 20 24.42 10.10 -11.12
CA SER A 20 25.84 9.81 -10.91
C SER A 20 26.43 10.64 -9.77
N ASP A 21 27.53 10.14 -9.20
CA ASP A 21 28.22 10.56 -7.96
C ASP A 21 28.88 11.98 -8.03
N GLY A 22 28.19 12.96 -8.63
CA GLY A 22 28.60 14.36 -8.67
C GLY A 22 29.60 14.74 -9.79
N ARG A 23 29.72 13.96 -10.87
CA ARG A 23 30.60 14.32 -12.00
C ARG A 23 29.95 15.34 -12.93
N ILE A 24 30.70 16.37 -13.30
CA ILE A 24 30.28 17.40 -14.27
C ILE A 24 30.76 16.96 -15.66
N ILE A 25 29.83 16.75 -16.60
CA ILE A 25 30.15 16.40 -18.00
C ILE A 25 30.44 17.67 -18.82
N SER A 26 31.46 17.62 -19.70
CA SER A 26 31.87 18.72 -20.57
C SER A 26 30.75 19.16 -21.53
N PRO A 27 30.54 20.47 -21.77
CA PRO A 27 29.51 21.00 -22.68
C PRO A 27 29.57 20.41 -24.11
N ASP A 28 30.78 20.13 -24.61
CA ASP A 28 31.01 19.66 -25.98
C ASP A 28 30.45 18.25 -26.24
N ALA A 29 30.22 17.45 -25.18
CA ALA A 29 29.63 16.13 -25.27
C ALA A 29 28.16 16.16 -25.75
N TYR A 30 27.51 17.33 -25.67
CA TYR A 30 26.11 17.53 -26.02
C TYR A 30 25.90 18.18 -27.39
N GLU A 31 26.96 18.59 -28.11
CA GLU A 31 26.84 19.21 -29.44
C GLU A 31 26.29 18.26 -30.52
N SER A 32 26.46 16.94 -30.33
CA SER A 32 25.93 15.90 -31.24
C SER A 32 24.51 15.45 -30.90
N VAL A 33 23.95 15.90 -29.78
CA VAL A 33 22.65 15.45 -29.29
C VAL A 33 21.55 16.30 -29.92
N THR A 34 20.67 15.66 -30.68
CA THR A 34 19.57 16.33 -31.38
C THR A 34 18.45 16.73 -30.40
N SER A 35 17.68 17.78 -30.72
CA SER A 35 16.54 18.24 -29.90
C SER A 35 15.51 17.12 -29.61
N ILE A 36 15.39 16.15 -30.52
CA ILE A 36 14.51 14.97 -30.38
C ILE A 36 15.01 14.03 -29.28
N GLU A 37 16.31 13.76 -29.22
CA GLU A 37 16.93 12.90 -28.21
C GLU A 37 16.77 13.53 -26.82
N ILE A 38 17.02 14.83 -26.70
CA ILE A 38 16.85 15.56 -25.44
C ILE A 38 15.39 15.52 -24.96
N THR A 39 14.44 15.79 -25.86
CA THR A 39 13.01 15.75 -25.51
C THR A 39 12.57 14.34 -25.08
N THR A 40 13.15 13.31 -25.68
CA THR A 40 12.86 11.91 -25.36
C THR A 40 13.41 11.52 -23.99
N MET A 41 14.66 11.90 -23.70
CA MET A 41 15.28 11.70 -22.39
C MET A 41 14.52 12.47 -21.29
N ALA A 42 14.13 13.72 -21.54
CA ALA A 42 13.31 14.50 -20.61
C ALA A 42 11.96 13.83 -20.31
N ARG A 43 11.27 13.27 -21.33
CA ARG A 43 10.03 12.50 -21.11
C ARG A 43 10.25 11.22 -20.31
N MET A 44 11.35 10.50 -20.58
CA MET A 44 11.70 9.30 -19.81
C MET A 44 12.00 9.65 -18.34
N LEU A 45 12.73 10.74 -18.10
CA LEU A 45 13.03 11.26 -16.76
C LEU A 45 11.80 11.76 -16.04
N SER A 46 10.90 12.51 -16.71
CA SER A 46 9.62 12.89 -16.12
C SER A 46 8.79 11.65 -15.76
N GLY A 47 8.70 10.66 -16.66
CA GLY A 47 7.98 9.41 -16.37
C GLY A 47 8.64 8.53 -15.31
N TYR A 48 9.95 8.66 -15.11
CA TYR A 48 10.70 8.02 -14.04
C TYR A 48 10.45 8.74 -12.71
N LEU A 49 10.59 10.07 -12.67
CA LEU A 49 10.31 10.89 -11.50
C LEU A 49 8.85 10.82 -11.07
N GLU A 50 7.90 10.73 -11.99
CA GLU A 50 6.48 10.48 -11.67
C GLU A 50 6.25 9.10 -11.08
N ARG A 51 6.98 8.07 -11.55
CA ARG A 51 6.94 6.72 -10.97
C ARG A 51 7.60 6.68 -9.60
N GLU A 52 8.77 7.30 -9.44
CA GLU A 52 9.51 7.43 -8.19
C GLU A 52 8.67 8.23 -7.17
N ASN A 53 8.07 9.35 -7.56
CA ASN A 53 7.13 10.11 -6.73
C ASN A 53 5.85 9.33 -6.42
N LYS A 54 5.33 8.49 -7.33
CA LYS A 54 4.20 7.60 -7.03
C LYS A 54 4.60 6.49 -6.06
N ASN A 55 5.84 6.02 -6.13
CA ASN A 55 6.40 5.04 -5.20
C ASN A 55 6.75 5.67 -3.84
N GLN A 56 7.18 6.94 -3.81
CA GLN A 56 7.41 7.73 -2.59
C GLN A 56 6.11 8.25 -1.97
N MET A 57 5.07 8.58 -2.75
CA MET A 57 3.72 8.80 -2.24
C MET A 57 3.07 7.46 -1.81
N GLY A 58 3.56 6.35 -2.35
CA GLY A 58 3.31 4.98 -1.89
C GLY A 58 4.17 4.56 -0.69
N SER A 59 4.98 5.45 -0.11
CA SER A 59 5.63 5.22 1.19
C SER A 59 4.72 5.56 2.38
N ASN A 60 3.43 5.76 2.13
CA ASN A 60 2.38 5.59 3.12
C ASN A 60 2.16 4.08 3.26
N VAL A 61 2.47 3.50 4.42
CA VAL A 61 2.46 2.05 4.67
C VAL A 61 1.19 1.44 4.06
N ASP A 62 1.34 0.40 3.23
CA ASP A 62 0.18 -0.27 2.62
C ASP A 62 -0.76 -0.76 3.72
N MET A 63 -2.01 -0.31 3.73
CA MET A 63 -3.03 -0.73 4.70
C MET A 63 -3.13 -2.25 4.80
N TYR A 64 -2.83 -2.99 3.73
CA TYR A 64 -2.75 -4.44 3.77
C TYR A 64 -1.66 -4.95 4.71
N GLU A 65 -0.46 -4.36 4.68
CA GLU A 65 0.66 -4.71 5.57
C GLU A 65 0.34 -4.34 7.02
N ILE A 66 -0.24 -3.16 7.24
CA ILE A 66 -0.73 -2.73 8.56
C ILE A 66 -1.70 -3.77 9.13
N LEU A 67 -2.67 -4.22 8.32
CA LEU A 67 -3.67 -5.20 8.74
C LEU A 67 -3.09 -6.59 8.94
N ASP A 68 -2.05 -7.00 8.20
CA ASP A 68 -1.39 -8.27 8.44
C ASP A 68 -0.65 -8.27 9.78
N GLY A 69 0.07 -7.18 10.10
CA GLY A 69 0.74 -6.98 11.38
C GLY A 69 -0.23 -6.89 12.55
N TRP A 70 -1.29 -6.11 12.40
CA TRP A 70 -2.38 -6.00 13.37
C TRP A 70 -3.10 -7.34 13.56
N GLY A 71 -3.40 -8.06 12.48
CA GLY A 71 -4.06 -9.35 12.55
C GLY A 71 -3.25 -10.40 13.32
N ALA A 72 -1.93 -10.39 13.17
CA ALA A 72 -1.02 -11.20 13.98
C ALA A 72 -1.01 -10.78 15.45
N TRP A 73 -1.01 -9.47 15.73
CA TRP A 73 -1.06 -8.91 17.08
C TRP A 73 -2.38 -9.26 17.81
N VAL A 74 -3.52 -9.20 17.12
CA VAL A 74 -4.83 -9.65 17.64
C VAL A 74 -4.84 -11.16 17.90
N ALA A 75 -4.33 -11.96 16.96
CA ALA A 75 -4.27 -13.41 17.10
C ALA A 75 -3.37 -13.86 18.26
N ALA A 76 -2.38 -13.05 18.64
CA ALA A 76 -1.54 -13.26 19.82
C ALA A 76 -2.24 -12.91 21.15
N GLY A 77 -3.48 -12.39 21.11
CA GLY A 77 -4.27 -12.08 22.30
C GLY A 77 -4.03 -10.68 22.87
N ASN A 78 -3.39 -9.78 22.12
CA ASN A 78 -3.07 -8.44 22.59
C ASN A 78 -4.23 -7.43 22.45
N SER A 79 -5.28 -7.79 21.70
CA SER A 79 -6.48 -6.96 21.47
C SER A 79 -7.64 -7.36 22.38
N SER A 80 -8.49 -6.39 22.72
CA SER A 80 -9.76 -6.63 23.41
C SER A 80 -10.91 -7.01 22.47
N ILE A 81 -10.70 -7.01 21.15
CA ILE A 81 -11.74 -7.35 20.19
C ILE A 81 -12.09 -8.83 20.29
N ASP A 82 -13.34 -9.13 20.64
CA ASP A 82 -13.86 -10.50 20.60
C ASP A 82 -14.24 -10.90 19.17
N TRP A 83 -13.34 -11.65 18.53
CA TRP A 83 -13.51 -12.16 17.17
C TRP A 83 -14.00 -13.61 17.12
N LYS A 84 -14.31 -14.24 18.27
CA LYS A 84 -14.71 -15.65 18.33
C LYS A 84 -16.00 -15.94 17.57
N GLN A 85 -16.97 -15.02 17.62
CA GLN A 85 -18.22 -15.16 16.85
C GLN A 85 -17.96 -15.23 15.33
N VAL A 86 -16.99 -14.45 14.83
CA VAL A 86 -16.57 -14.51 13.43
C VAL A 86 -15.85 -15.84 13.16
N ALA A 87 -14.98 -16.30 14.08
CA ALA A 87 -14.30 -17.58 13.93
C ALA A 87 -15.28 -18.75 13.84
N ASP A 88 -16.35 -18.73 14.63
CA ASP A 88 -17.40 -19.74 14.59
C ASP A 88 -18.09 -19.80 13.22
N LYS A 89 -18.28 -18.65 12.55
CA LYS A 89 -18.76 -18.62 11.17
C LYS A 89 -17.87 -19.47 10.30
N TYR A 90 -16.54 -19.36 10.38
CA TYR A 90 -15.57 -20.07 9.52
C TYR A 90 -15.09 -21.43 10.07
N ARG A 91 -15.76 -21.99 11.09
CA ARG A 91 -15.44 -23.31 11.65
C ARG A 91 -15.36 -24.38 10.55
N GLY A 92 -14.33 -25.22 10.62
CA GLY A 92 -14.08 -26.29 9.65
C GLY A 92 -13.39 -25.84 8.35
N ILE A 93 -13.15 -24.54 8.15
CA ILE A 93 -12.31 -24.05 7.06
C ILE A 93 -10.89 -23.95 7.58
N VAL A 94 -9.96 -24.60 6.89
CA VAL A 94 -8.53 -24.58 7.25
C VAL A 94 -7.96 -23.19 7.02
N PRO A 95 -7.42 -22.51 8.05
CA PRO A 95 -6.70 -21.27 7.88
C PRO A 95 -5.48 -21.46 6.99
N HIS A 96 -5.26 -20.52 6.06
CA HIS A 96 -3.98 -20.31 5.43
C HIS A 96 -3.16 -19.36 6.32
N GLY A 97 -1.97 -19.78 6.72
CA GLY A 97 -1.14 -18.97 7.60
C GLY A 97 0.32 -19.33 7.49
N LYS A 98 1.16 -18.32 7.34
CA LYS A 98 2.61 -18.45 7.55
C LYS A 98 2.81 -18.64 9.06
N LYS A 99 3.64 -19.62 9.46
CA LYS A 99 3.86 -19.99 10.87
C LYS A 99 4.38 -18.84 11.75
N LEU A 100 4.90 -17.76 11.14
CA LEU A 100 5.45 -16.59 11.82
C LEU A 100 5.06 -15.34 11.02
N ARG A 101 4.02 -14.63 11.47
CA ARG A 101 3.71 -13.28 11.00
C ARG A 101 4.32 -12.27 11.96
N HIS A 102 4.87 -11.19 11.43
CA HIS A 102 5.36 -10.09 12.26
C HIS A 102 4.16 -9.42 12.94
N GLN A 103 4.28 -9.09 14.23
CA GLN A 103 3.25 -8.35 14.96
C GLN A 103 3.63 -6.87 14.96
N CYS A 104 2.63 -6.00 14.83
CA CYS A 104 2.83 -4.57 15.05
C CYS A 104 3.09 -4.26 16.54
N SER A 105 3.45 -3.00 16.82
CA SER A 105 3.56 -2.49 18.19
C SER A 105 2.20 -2.36 18.87
N ASN A 106 2.19 -2.24 20.20
CA ASN A 106 0.94 -2.04 20.96
C ASN A 106 0.22 -0.74 20.59
N ASP A 107 0.95 0.33 20.28
CA ASP A 107 0.36 1.62 19.95
C ASP A 107 -0.28 1.58 18.57
N GLU A 108 0.41 1.04 17.57
CA GLU A 108 -0.16 0.78 16.23
C GLU A 108 -1.37 -0.16 16.33
N GLY A 109 -1.25 -1.23 17.12
CA GLY A 109 -2.33 -2.18 17.35
C GLY A 109 -3.60 -1.53 17.89
N ARG A 110 -3.46 -0.64 18.89
CA ARG A 110 -4.57 0.12 19.50
C ARG A 110 -5.22 1.12 18.55
N ILE A 111 -4.42 1.78 17.71
CA ILE A 111 -4.94 2.70 16.69
C ILE A 111 -5.84 1.93 15.72
N ILE A 112 -5.38 0.78 15.21
CA ILE A 112 -6.16 -0.03 14.27
C ILE A 112 -7.37 -0.69 14.94
N ASP A 113 -7.27 -1.12 16.20
CA ASP A 113 -8.43 -1.58 16.99
C ASP A 113 -9.53 -0.52 17.01
N THR A 114 -9.16 0.75 17.23
CA THR A 114 -10.11 1.87 17.23
C THR A 114 -10.77 2.04 15.86
N CYS A 115 -10.01 1.95 14.77
CA CYS A 115 -10.55 1.96 13.41
C CYS A 115 -11.52 0.79 13.16
N MET A 116 -11.18 -0.40 13.66
CA MET A 116 -11.98 -1.62 13.51
C MET A 116 -13.30 -1.57 14.27
N LEU A 117 -13.34 -0.93 15.44
CA LEU A 117 -14.58 -0.70 16.18
C LEU A 117 -15.54 0.21 15.39
N ARG A 118 -15.01 1.26 14.73
CA ARG A 118 -15.81 2.12 13.84
C ARG A 118 -16.27 1.35 12.60
N LEU A 119 -15.38 0.57 11.97
CA LEU A 119 -15.76 -0.28 10.84
C LEU A 119 -16.90 -1.24 11.22
N LYS A 120 -16.82 -1.89 12.38
CA LYS A 120 -17.88 -2.78 12.90
C LYS A 120 -19.22 -2.05 13.07
N GLN A 121 -19.20 -0.80 13.50
CA GLN A 121 -20.41 0.00 13.71
C GLN A 121 -21.13 0.32 12.38
N TYR A 122 -20.37 0.66 11.32
CA TYR A 122 -20.95 1.14 10.06
C TYR A 122 -21.05 0.08 8.96
N ARG A 123 -20.15 -0.92 8.98
CA ARG A 123 -19.98 -1.91 7.91
C ARG A 123 -19.58 -3.27 8.50
N THR A 124 -20.51 -3.91 9.21
CA THR A 124 -20.29 -5.19 9.89
C THR A 124 -19.73 -6.28 8.96
N ASP A 125 -20.24 -6.37 7.73
CA ASP A 125 -19.77 -7.36 6.74
C ASP A 125 -18.29 -7.14 6.37
N ASP A 126 -17.87 -5.88 6.21
CA ASP A 126 -16.47 -5.54 5.95
C ASP A 126 -15.60 -5.85 7.17
N TYR A 127 -16.08 -5.56 8.37
CA TYR A 127 -15.40 -5.94 9.62
C TYR A 127 -15.19 -7.46 9.70
N GLU A 128 -16.23 -8.27 9.45
CA GLU A 128 -16.11 -9.73 9.47
C GLU A 128 -15.12 -10.24 8.42
N LEU A 129 -15.11 -9.64 7.22
CA LEU A 129 -14.17 -9.97 6.16
C LEU A 129 -12.71 -9.71 6.59
N ILE A 130 -12.43 -8.57 7.22
CA ILE A 130 -11.09 -8.24 7.73
C ILE A 130 -10.67 -9.24 8.82
N ILE A 131 -11.55 -9.52 9.79
CA ILE A 131 -11.27 -10.49 10.86
C ILE A 131 -11.01 -11.89 10.29
N ALA A 132 -11.85 -12.36 9.37
CA ALA A 132 -11.70 -13.65 8.72
C ALA A 132 -10.38 -13.76 7.98
N HIS A 133 -9.98 -12.72 7.25
CA HIS A 133 -8.78 -12.77 6.44
C HIS A 133 -7.50 -12.59 7.25
N PHE A 134 -7.42 -11.53 8.06
CA PHE A 134 -6.18 -11.11 8.72
C PHE A 134 -6.01 -11.68 10.13
N VAL A 135 -7.08 -11.91 10.90
CA VAL A 135 -6.93 -12.48 12.25
C VAL A 135 -6.96 -14.00 12.18
N ILE A 136 -8.05 -14.56 11.63
CA ILE A 136 -8.26 -16.01 11.58
C ILE A 136 -7.35 -16.65 10.52
N GLY A 137 -6.98 -15.92 9.47
CA GLY A 137 -6.14 -16.42 8.39
C GLY A 137 -6.94 -17.22 7.36
N ILE A 138 -8.18 -16.89 7.05
CA ILE A 138 -8.92 -17.54 5.96
C ILE A 138 -8.55 -16.89 4.63
N SER A 139 -8.26 -17.68 3.59
CA SER A 139 -7.97 -17.12 2.27
C SER A 139 -9.21 -16.46 1.66
N LEU A 140 -9.05 -15.36 0.91
CA LEU A 140 -10.18 -14.68 0.26
C LEU A 140 -10.99 -15.60 -0.64
N ARG A 141 -10.35 -16.57 -1.30
CA ARG A 141 -11.03 -17.60 -2.10
C ARG A 141 -11.93 -18.49 -1.24
N ALA A 142 -11.47 -18.91 -0.07
CA ALA A 142 -12.27 -19.71 0.85
C ALA A 142 -13.43 -18.89 1.44
N ILE A 143 -13.21 -17.61 1.73
CA ILE A 143 -14.28 -16.67 2.13
C ILE A 143 -15.32 -16.54 1.01
N ALA A 144 -14.89 -16.26 -0.22
CA ALA A 144 -15.77 -16.13 -1.38
C ALA A 144 -16.62 -17.38 -1.61
N LYS A 145 -16.00 -18.56 -1.54
CA LYS A 145 -16.69 -19.85 -1.65
C LYS A 145 -17.76 -20.01 -0.56
N LYS A 146 -17.44 -19.64 0.69
CA LYS A 146 -18.39 -19.74 1.80
C LYS A 146 -19.57 -18.78 1.65
N GLU A 147 -19.29 -17.55 1.21
CA GLU A 147 -20.30 -16.52 0.94
C GLU A 147 -21.06 -16.73 -0.38
N LYS A 148 -20.70 -17.77 -1.15
CA LYS A 148 -21.28 -18.07 -2.47
C LYS A 148 -21.15 -16.90 -3.45
N CYS A 149 -20.02 -16.20 -3.40
CA CYS A 149 -19.70 -15.11 -4.33
C CYS A 149 -18.40 -15.40 -5.10
N SER A 150 -18.11 -14.57 -6.11
CA SER A 150 -16.90 -14.70 -6.91
C SER A 150 -15.67 -14.18 -6.14
N ASP A 151 -14.48 -14.75 -6.42
CA ASP A 151 -13.23 -14.24 -5.84
C ASP A 151 -13.01 -12.75 -6.13
N GLY A 152 -13.44 -12.28 -7.31
CA GLY A 152 -13.36 -10.87 -7.70
C GLY A 152 -14.23 -9.96 -6.81
N THR A 153 -15.41 -10.45 -6.41
CA THR A 153 -16.30 -9.75 -5.48
C THR A 153 -15.64 -9.57 -4.12
N SER A 154 -15.08 -10.63 -3.54
CA SER A 154 -14.41 -10.56 -2.23
C SER A 154 -13.19 -9.63 -2.25
N ARG A 155 -12.39 -9.62 -3.33
CA ARG A 155 -11.26 -8.68 -3.46
C ARG A 155 -11.71 -7.23 -3.51
N LYS A 156 -12.78 -6.92 -4.25
CA LYS A 156 -13.36 -5.55 -4.31
C LYS A 156 -13.89 -5.10 -2.95
N LYS A 157 -14.58 -5.99 -2.22
CA LYS A 157 -15.02 -5.71 -0.85
C LYS A 157 -13.83 -5.43 0.07
N LEU A 158 -12.80 -6.27 0.02
CA LEU A 158 -11.58 -6.07 0.81
C LEU A 158 -10.93 -4.72 0.52
N GLN A 159 -10.75 -4.38 -0.77
CA GLN A 159 -10.18 -3.10 -1.17
C GLN A 159 -11.01 -1.92 -0.67
N SER A 160 -12.35 -2.01 -0.72
CA SER A 160 -13.24 -0.98 -0.19
C SER A 160 -13.12 -0.84 1.33
N ALA A 161 -13.05 -1.96 2.06
CA ALA A 161 -12.87 -1.98 3.51
C ALA A 161 -11.52 -1.36 3.92
N MET A 162 -10.43 -1.71 3.22
CA MET A 162 -9.12 -1.12 3.47
C MET A 162 -9.11 0.38 3.20
N GLY A 163 -9.71 0.86 2.11
CA GLY A 163 -9.81 2.30 1.83
C GLY A 163 -10.62 3.07 2.88
N PHE A 164 -11.65 2.43 3.46
CA PHE A 164 -12.38 3.01 4.57
C PHE A 164 -11.53 3.11 5.85
N LEU A 165 -10.78 2.04 6.17
CA LEU A 165 -9.88 2.02 7.32
C LEU A 165 -8.74 3.02 7.19
N ASP A 166 -8.15 3.14 6.00
CA ASP A 166 -7.12 4.14 5.68
C ASP A 166 -7.65 5.58 5.87
N GLY A 167 -8.89 5.82 5.43
CA GLY A 167 -9.59 7.08 5.67
C GLY A 167 -9.83 7.40 7.15
N ILE A 168 -10.10 6.40 7.99
CA ILE A 168 -10.22 6.61 9.44
C ILE A 168 -8.84 6.81 10.07
N HIS A 169 -7.88 5.97 9.70
CA HIS A 169 -6.53 5.97 10.24
C HIS A 169 -5.85 7.33 10.05
N SER A 170 -5.99 7.92 8.86
CA SER A 170 -5.48 9.27 8.55
C SER A 170 -6.15 10.41 9.32
N MET A 171 -7.32 10.19 9.92
CA MET A 171 -8.02 11.20 10.73
C MET A 171 -7.68 11.14 12.23
N ILE A 172 -6.96 10.11 12.68
CA ILE A 172 -6.57 10.00 14.09
C ILE A 172 -5.32 10.87 14.29
N PRO A 173 -5.36 11.91 15.15
CA PRO A 173 -4.17 12.70 15.44
C PRO A 173 -3.17 11.85 16.22
N PHE A 174 -1.92 11.86 15.76
CA PHE A 174 -0.76 11.25 16.42
C PHE A 174 -0.22 12.13 17.55
#